data_AF-A0AAU0MCC7-F1
#
_entry.id   AF-A0AAU0MCC7-F1
#
_cell.length_a   1.000
_cell.length_b   1.000
_cell.length_c   1.000
_cell.angle_alpha   90.00
_cell.angle_beta   90.00
_cell.angle_gamma   90.00
#
_symmetry.space_group_name_H-M   'P 1'
#
loop_
_entity.id
_entity.type
_entity.pdbx_description
1 polymer ?
#
loop_
_entity_poly.entity_id
_entity_poly.type
_entity_poly.pdbx_seq_one_letter_code
_entity_poly.pdbx_strand_id
1 'polypeptide(L)'
;MTAHHDHLLGDTNHEFAEDDGSAPEGLRDVMAAAGTGDRDAYLQAVVDLCLSRLLVPIVSSGENLRPEGPDPDRHAEMSAVLLQQADGAKAMLAFTGVDSLAAWNPAARPIPATLDRVAEAAVMSGAGTLLIDLQGPVPMALEEPLLTNLGRGRRLVRLEEGFGWLATRDEGEPGEGELGQDRSGGEHRD
;
A
#
# COMPACT_ATOMS: atom_id res chain seq x y z
N MET A 1 14.59 4.21 -14.19
CA MET A 1 14.05 2.91 -13.75
C MET A 1 12.76 3.14 -12.97
N THR A 2 11.77 3.83 -13.56
CA THR A 2 10.63 4.42 -12.82
C THR A 2 9.26 3.90 -13.28
N ALA A 3 9.21 3.02 -14.28
CA ALA A 3 7.96 2.58 -14.91
C ALA A 3 7.23 1.42 -14.20
N HIS A 4 7.71 0.94 -13.05
CA HIS A 4 7.10 -0.25 -12.39
C HIS A 4 5.98 0.08 -11.39
N HIS A 5 5.93 1.28 -10.82
CA HIS A 5 4.91 1.63 -9.81
C HIS A 5 3.51 1.83 -10.42
N ASP A 6 3.45 2.41 -11.63
CA ASP A 6 2.19 2.79 -12.28
C ASP A 6 1.36 1.56 -12.71
N HIS A 7 2.03 0.43 -12.97
CA HIS A 7 1.34 -0.79 -13.39
C HIS A 7 0.64 -1.52 -12.23
N LEU A 8 1.17 -1.45 -11.00
CA LEU A 8 0.62 -2.18 -9.85
C LEU A 8 -0.77 -1.65 -9.42
N LEU A 9 -0.94 -0.33 -9.49
CA LEU A 9 -2.22 0.34 -9.19
C LEU A 9 -3.05 0.61 -10.46
N GLY A 10 -2.45 0.68 -11.64
CA GLY A 10 -3.17 0.92 -12.90
C GLY A 10 -4.07 -0.24 -13.31
N ASP A 11 -3.68 -1.48 -13.03
CA ASP A 11 -4.41 -2.69 -13.46
C ASP A 11 -5.66 -3.00 -12.59
N THR A 12 -5.81 -2.36 -11.43
CA THR A 12 -6.90 -2.66 -10.47
C THR A 12 -8.23 -2.03 -10.84
N ASN A 13 -8.24 -1.02 -11.72
CA ASN A 13 -9.44 -0.23 -11.99
C ASN A 13 -10.59 -1.05 -12.61
N HIS A 14 -10.27 -2.15 -13.32
CA HIS A 14 -11.28 -3.06 -13.87
C HIS A 14 -11.93 -3.92 -12.76
N GLU A 15 -11.18 -4.28 -11.72
CA GLU A 15 -11.66 -5.09 -10.60
C GLU A 15 -12.72 -4.35 -9.76
N PHE A 16 -12.67 -3.01 -9.77
CA PHE A 16 -13.53 -2.13 -8.99
C PHE A 16 -14.42 -1.24 -9.86
N ALA A 17 -14.75 -1.66 -11.08
CA ALA A 17 -15.49 -0.82 -12.03
C ALA A 17 -16.89 -0.37 -11.54
N GLU A 18 -17.53 -1.18 -10.69
CA GLU A 18 -18.84 -0.91 -10.09
C GLU A 18 -18.74 -0.30 -8.68
N ASP A 19 -17.53 -0.01 -8.19
CA ASP A 19 -17.32 0.59 -6.88
C ASP A 19 -17.69 2.07 -6.90
N ASP A 20 -18.59 2.48 -6.01
CA ASP A 20 -19.08 3.86 -5.93
C ASP A 20 -18.15 4.80 -5.14
N GLY A 21 -17.03 4.26 -4.64
CA GLY A 21 -16.03 4.98 -3.87
C GLY A 21 -16.44 5.26 -2.42
N SER A 22 -17.62 4.84 -1.97
CA SER A 22 -18.05 5.02 -0.58
C SER A 22 -17.21 4.15 0.37
N ALA A 23 -17.07 4.59 1.62
CA ALA A 23 -16.38 3.80 2.62
C ALA A 23 -17.17 2.51 2.93
N PRO A 24 -16.51 1.35 3.02
CA PRO A 24 -17.18 0.11 3.39
C PRO A 24 -17.94 0.24 4.71
N GLU A 25 -19.14 -0.35 4.76
CA GLU A 25 -20.01 -0.32 5.93
C GLU A 25 -19.29 -0.88 7.18
N GLY A 26 -19.37 -0.15 8.30
CA GLY A 26 -18.78 -0.55 9.58
C GLY A 26 -17.25 -0.40 9.69
N LEU A 27 -16.51 -0.25 8.57
CA LEU A 27 -15.05 -0.17 8.60
C LEU A 27 -14.53 0.97 9.48
N ARG A 28 -15.13 2.15 9.34
CA ARG A 28 -14.74 3.34 10.12
C ARG A 28 -15.06 3.20 11.61
N ASP A 29 -16.09 2.42 11.97
CA ASP A 29 -16.43 2.15 13.37
C ASP A 29 -15.37 1.26 14.02
N VAL A 30 -14.89 0.24 13.30
CA VAL A 30 -13.80 -0.64 13.77
C VAL A 30 -12.47 0.13 13.84
N MET A 31 -12.19 1.00 12.87
CA MET A 31 -11.04 1.90 12.93
C MET A 31 -11.13 2.87 14.13
N ALA A 32 -12.33 3.37 14.46
CA ALA A 32 -12.50 4.27 15.59
C ALA A 32 -12.24 3.53 16.93
N ALA A 33 -12.65 2.26 17.04
CA ALA A 33 -12.33 1.42 18.18
C ALA A 33 -10.81 1.20 18.34
N ALA A 34 -10.06 1.06 17.24
CA ALA A 34 -8.60 0.95 17.27
C ALA A 34 -7.90 2.19 17.87
N GLY A 35 -8.50 3.38 17.71
CA GLY A 35 -7.98 4.64 18.27
C GLY A 35 -7.99 4.71 19.79
N THR A 36 -8.62 3.75 20.48
CA THR A 36 -8.67 3.68 21.96
C THR A 36 -7.37 3.16 22.60
N GLY A 37 -6.43 2.64 21.80
CA GLY A 37 -5.17 2.06 22.26
C GLY A 37 -5.24 0.56 22.58
N ASP A 38 -6.38 -0.09 22.35
CA ASP A 38 -6.51 -1.55 22.42
C ASP A 38 -5.85 -2.21 21.20
N ARG A 39 -4.86 -3.08 21.47
CA ARG A 39 -4.12 -3.82 20.46
C ARG A 39 -5.02 -4.76 19.64
N ASP A 40 -5.97 -5.43 20.28
CA ASP A 40 -6.84 -6.37 19.58
C ASP A 40 -7.83 -5.63 18.68
N ALA A 41 -8.32 -4.46 19.13
CA ALA A 41 -9.13 -3.57 18.30
C ALA A 41 -8.33 -3.05 17.09
N TYR A 42 -7.07 -2.66 17.29
CA TYR A 42 -6.17 -2.26 16.21
C TYR A 42 -5.96 -3.38 15.19
N LEU A 43 -5.63 -4.59 15.64
CA LEU A 43 -5.43 -5.73 14.76
C LEU A 43 -6.73 -6.14 14.05
N GLN A 44 -7.88 -6.01 14.70
CA GLN A 44 -9.17 -6.25 14.07
C GLN A 44 -9.46 -5.22 12.96
N ALA A 45 -9.17 -3.94 13.18
CA ALA A 45 -9.27 -2.93 12.12
C ALA A 45 -8.36 -3.25 10.93
N VAL A 46 -7.16 -3.76 11.18
CA VAL A 46 -6.25 -4.21 10.11
C VAL A 46 -6.82 -5.41 9.35
N VAL A 47 -7.46 -6.37 10.03
CA VAL A 47 -8.15 -7.49 9.38
C VAL A 47 -9.26 -6.97 8.46
N ASP A 48 -10.07 -6.04 8.93
CA ASP A 48 -11.18 -5.49 8.13
C ASP A 48 -10.66 -4.64 6.95
N LEU A 49 -9.58 -3.89 7.14
CA LEU A 49 -8.87 -3.21 6.06
C LEU A 49 -8.31 -4.20 5.02
N CYS A 50 -7.84 -5.38 5.43
CA CYS A 50 -7.40 -6.41 4.50
C CYS A 50 -8.53 -6.94 3.60
N LEU A 51 -9.78 -6.81 4.03
CA LEU A 51 -10.98 -7.25 3.30
C LEU A 51 -11.65 -6.10 2.52
N SER A 52 -11.11 -4.89 2.64
CA SER A 52 -11.70 -3.67 2.10
C SER A 52 -10.94 -3.15 0.89
N ARG A 53 -11.66 -2.44 0.02
CA ARG A 53 -11.05 -1.54 -0.97
C ARG A 53 -10.54 -0.27 -0.27
N LEU A 54 -9.34 0.18 -0.63
CA LEU A 54 -8.80 1.51 -0.32
C LEU A 54 -8.70 2.36 -1.59
N LEU A 55 -8.64 3.68 -1.43
CA LEU A 55 -8.39 4.63 -2.51
C LEU A 55 -7.02 5.25 -2.32
N VAL A 56 -6.13 5.05 -3.29
CA VAL A 56 -4.85 5.76 -3.33
C VAL A 56 -5.07 7.08 -4.08
N PRO A 57 -4.69 8.23 -3.50
CA PRO A 57 -4.79 9.50 -4.20
C PRO A 57 -3.71 9.61 -5.27
N ILE A 58 -4.12 9.98 -6.48
CA ILE A 58 -3.23 10.43 -7.54
C ILE A 58 -3.48 11.91 -7.76
N VAL A 59 -2.42 12.71 -7.69
CA VAL A 59 -2.45 14.14 -7.98
C VAL A 59 -1.60 14.42 -9.21
N SER A 60 -1.97 15.46 -9.96
CA SER A 60 -1.10 15.93 -11.03
C SER A 60 0.14 16.57 -10.40
N SER A 61 1.34 16.17 -10.83
CA SER A 61 2.60 16.72 -10.31
C SER A 61 2.79 18.25 -10.51
N GLY A 62 1.84 18.93 -11.17
CA GLY A 62 1.75 20.39 -11.22
C GLY A 62 1.07 21.03 -9.99
N GLU A 63 0.34 20.26 -9.17
CA GLU A 63 -0.10 20.70 -7.84
C GLU A 63 0.92 20.17 -6.82
N ASN A 64 2.02 20.89 -6.64
CA ASN A 64 2.96 20.48 -5.61
C ASN A 64 2.33 20.75 -4.23
N LEU A 65 2.10 19.69 -3.46
CA LEU A 65 1.93 19.75 -1.98
C LEU A 65 3.24 20.08 -1.25
N ARG A 66 4.26 20.57 -1.98
CA ARG A 66 5.51 21.07 -1.41
C ARG A 66 5.28 22.49 -0.89
N PRO A 67 6.02 22.93 0.14
CA PRO A 67 6.00 24.33 0.59
C PRO A 67 6.36 25.34 -0.51
N GLU A 68 6.98 24.88 -1.59
CA GLU A 68 7.62 25.67 -2.65
C GLU A 68 6.70 25.96 -3.86
N GLY A 69 5.51 25.36 -3.94
CA GLY A 69 4.54 25.60 -5.01
C GLY A 69 4.81 24.89 -6.35
N PRO A 70 3.92 25.06 -7.36
CA PRO A 70 4.01 24.43 -8.69
C PRO A 70 5.26 24.76 -9.50
N ASP A 71 5.85 23.77 -10.18
CA ASP A 71 6.91 23.95 -11.18
C ASP A 71 6.30 23.94 -12.61
N PRO A 72 6.35 25.06 -13.36
CA PRO A 72 5.70 25.18 -14.66
C PRO A 72 6.37 24.38 -15.80
N ASP A 73 7.60 23.91 -15.64
CA ASP A 73 8.31 23.14 -16.68
C ASP A 73 8.19 21.61 -16.48
N ARG A 74 7.54 21.17 -15.40
CA ARG A 74 7.39 19.76 -15.05
C ARG A 74 6.28 19.10 -15.85
N HIS A 75 6.62 18.07 -16.62
CA HIS A 75 5.63 17.21 -17.26
C HIS A 75 4.79 16.50 -16.17
N ALA A 76 3.47 16.52 -16.33
CA ALA A 76 2.53 15.97 -15.35
C ALA A 76 2.59 14.44 -15.32
N GLU A 77 3.51 13.89 -14.53
CA GLU A 77 3.52 12.48 -14.15
C GLU A 77 2.48 12.27 -13.04
N MET A 78 1.60 11.28 -13.20
CA MET A 78 0.61 10.89 -12.21
C MET A 78 1.26 9.88 -11.27
N SER A 79 1.38 10.21 -9.99
CA SER A 79 2.05 9.34 -9.00
C SER A 79 1.26 9.31 -7.70
N ALA A 80 1.33 8.19 -6.99
CA ALA A 80 0.82 8.07 -5.62
C ALA A 80 1.46 9.12 -4.72
N VAL A 81 0.66 9.69 -3.82
CA VAL A 81 1.14 10.73 -2.92
C VAL A 81 1.97 10.15 -1.78
N LEU A 82 3.22 10.61 -1.71
CA LEU A 82 4.15 10.35 -0.62
C LEU A 82 4.39 11.64 0.16
N LEU A 83 4.09 11.62 1.45
CA LEU A 83 4.52 12.64 2.40
C LEU A 83 5.94 12.34 2.84
N GLN A 84 6.77 13.37 2.95
CA GLN A 84 8.13 13.26 3.47
C GLN A 84 8.32 14.24 4.62
N GLN A 85 8.74 13.72 5.77
CA GLN A 85 9.12 14.50 6.94
C GLN A 85 10.54 15.07 6.78
N ALA A 86 10.88 16.07 7.59
CA ALA A 86 12.19 16.73 7.54
C ALA A 86 13.37 15.79 7.85
N ASP A 87 13.12 14.72 8.62
CA ASP A 87 14.09 13.67 8.94
C ASP A 87 14.25 12.62 7.83
N GLY A 88 13.46 12.73 6.75
CA GLY A 88 13.48 11.83 5.62
C GLY A 88 12.48 10.67 5.71
N ALA A 89 11.77 10.50 6.84
CA ALA A 89 10.72 9.50 6.97
C ALA A 89 9.60 9.76 5.94
N LYS A 90 9.11 8.68 5.33
CA LYS A 90 8.09 8.75 4.28
C LYS A 90 6.82 8.02 4.68
N ALA A 91 5.69 8.60 4.33
CA ALA A 91 4.37 8.01 4.49
C ALA A 91 3.58 8.05 3.18
N MET A 92 2.93 6.96 2.81
CA MET A 92 1.97 6.92 1.72
C MET A 92 0.56 7.24 2.25
N LEU A 93 -0.26 7.89 1.43
CA LEU A 93 -1.67 8.14 1.76
C LEU A 93 -2.59 7.08 1.15
N ALA A 94 -3.62 6.69 1.89
CA ALA A 94 -4.76 5.94 1.39
C ALA A 94 -6.05 6.44 2.08
N PHE A 95 -7.19 6.16 1.47
CA PHE A 95 -8.49 6.59 1.98
C PHE A 95 -9.50 5.46 1.93
N THR A 96 -10.38 5.42 2.92
CA THR A 96 -11.48 4.44 2.97
C THR A 96 -12.57 4.78 1.96
N GLY A 97 -12.80 6.08 1.70
CA GLY A 97 -13.82 6.55 0.77
C GLY A 97 -13.53 7.92 0.15
N VAL A 98 -14.25 8.23 -0.92
CA VAL A 98 -14.10 9.48 -1.70
C VAL A 98 -14.42 10.74 -0.90
N ASP A 99 -15.25 10.63 0.14
CA ASP A 99 -15.56 11.71 1.06
C ASP A 99 -14.34 12.12 1.91
N SER A 100 -13.59 11.14 2.43
CA SER A 100 -12.34 11.39 3.16
C SER A 100 -11.24 11.91 2.24
N LEU A 101 -11.13 11.32 1.04
CA LEU A 101 -10.19 11.78 0.02
C LEU A 101 -10.47 13.23 -0.39
N ALA A 102 -11.73 13.59 -0.64
CA ALA A 102 -12.12 14.95 -1.02
C ALA A 102 -11.93 15.96 0.13
N ALA A 103 -12.12 15.54 1.38
CA ALA A 103 -11.83 16.36 2.55
C ALA A 103 -10.33 16.68 2.68
N TRP A 104 -9.46 15.78 2.23
CA TRP A 104 -8.02 16.01 2.14
C TRP A 104 -7.65 16.85 0.91
N ASN A 105 -8.09 16.44 -0.28
CA ASN A 105 -7.84 17.15 -1.53
C ASN A 105 -8.92 16.84 -2.58
N PRO A 106 -9.79 17.80 -2.92
CA PRO A 106 -10.87 17.59 -3.89
C PRO A 106 -10.38 17.44 -5.35
N ALA A 107 -9.12 17.78 -5.65
CA ALA A 107 -8.54 17.62 -6.98
C ALA A 107 -7.91 16.24 -7.21
N ALA A 108 -7.72 15.46 -6.13
CA ALA A 108 -7.11 14.13 -6.22
C ALA A 108 -8.03 13.13 -6.92
N ARG A 109 -7.43 12.29 -7.76
CA ARG A 109 -8.13 11.20 -8.46
C ARG A 109 -8.00 9.92 -7.63
N PRO A 110 -9.11 9.24 -7.30
CA PRO A 110 -9.06 7.99 -6.55
C PRO A 110 -8.63 6.84 -7.46
N ILE A 111 -7.66 6.04 -7.02
CA ILE A 111 -7.35 4.73 -7.62
C ILE A 111 -7.71 3.63 -6.61
N PRO A 112 -8.68 2.77 -6.92
CA PRO A 112 -9.12 1.72 -6.01
C PRO A 112 -8.09 0.58 -5.97
N ALA A 113 -7.71 0.12 -4.78
CA ALA A 113 -6.76 -0.98 -4.59
C ALA A 113 -7.00 -1.73 -3.28
N THR A 114 -6.56 -2.99 -3.22
CA THR A 114 -6.54 -3.79 -1.99
C THR A 114 -5.38 -3.39 -1.09
N LEU A 115 -5.51 -3.62 0.22
CA LEU A 115 -4.47 -3.21 1.19
C LEU A 115 -3.08 -3.80 0.89
N ASP A 116 -2.99 -5.04 0.40
CA ASP A 116 -1.70 -5.66 0.05
C ASP A 116 -1.01 -4.94 -1.11
N ARG A 117 -1.76 -4.52 -2.15
CA ARG A 117 -1.22 -3.72 -3.26
C ARG A 117 -0.81 -2.33 -2.81
N VAL A 118 -1.60 -1.68 -1.96
CA VAL A 118 -1.26 -0.36 -1.39
C VAL A 118 0.00 -0.45 -0.53
N ALA A 119 0.11 -1.46 0.32
CA ALA A 119 1.27 -1.71 1.16
C ALA A 119 2.52 -2.03 0.33
N GLU A 120 2.39 -2.82 -0.73
CA GLU A 120 3.47 -3.11 -1.67
C GLU A 120 3.99 -1.83 -2.35
N ALA A 121 3.08 -1.00 -2.86
CA ALA A 121 3.44 0.30 -3.44
C ALA A 121 4.15 1.20 -2.42
N ALA A 122 3.66 1.24 -1.16
CA ALA A 122 4.29 2.01 -0.08
C ALA A 122 5.72 1.54 0.19
N VAL A 123 5.93 0.23 0.35
CA VAL A 123 7.25 -0.37 0.61
C VAL A 123 8.21 -0.13 -0.55
N MET A 124 7.77 -0.34 -1.80
CA MET A 124 8.60 -0.09 -3.00
C MET A 124 8.98 1.39 -3.14
N SER A 125 8.14 2.29 -2.64
CA SER A 125 8.38 3.74 -2.60
C SER A 125 9.26 4.19 -1.43
N GLY A 126 9.64 3.25 -0.54
CA GLY A 126 10.41 3.52 0.67
C GLY A 126 9.60 4.22 1.77
N ALA A 127 8.28 4.10 1.76
CA ALA A 127 7.43 4.56 2.87
C ALA A 127 7.37 3.50 3.97
N GLY A 128 7.68 3.91 5.21
CA GLY A 128 7.56 3.07 6.40
C GLY A 128 6.17 3.13 7.06
N THR A 129 5.31 4.03 6.57
CA THR A 129 3.97 4.26 7.10
C THR A 129 2.95 4.38 5.98
N LEU A 130 1.80 3.76 6.16
CA LEU A 130 0.58 4.03 5.40
C LEU A 130 -0.38 4.81 6.31
N LEU A 131 -0.71 6.04 5.92
CA LEU A 131 -1.67 6.90 6.62
C LEU A 131 -3.02 6.80 5.94
N ILE A 132 -4.03 6.39 6.71
CA ILE A 132 -5.40 6.18 6.24
C ILE A 132 -6.27 7.32 6.78
N ASP A 133 -7.07 7.94 5.91
CA ASP A 133 -8.04 8.99 6.25
C ASP A 133 -7.41 10.17 7.04
N LEU A 134 -6.29 10.72 6.54
CA LEU A 134 -5.47 11.72 7.25
C LEU A 134 -6.26 12.91 7.82
N GLN A 135 -7.25 13.43 7.09
CA GLN A 135 -8.11 14.55 7.54
C GLN A 135 -9.41 14.09 8.21
N GLY A 136 -9.51 12.81 8.54
CA GLY A 136 -10.72 12.16 9.04
C GLY A 136 -11.61 11.61 7.92
N PRO A 137 -12.72 10.92 8.27
CA PRO A 137 -13.37 10.97 9.58
C PRO A 137 -12.65 10.25 10.73
N VAL A 138 -11.87 9.20 10.43
CA VAL A 138 -11.15 8.40 11.44
C VAL A 138 -9.72 8.13 10.95
N PRO A 139 -8.71 8.91 11.37
CA PRO A 139 -7.34 8.69 10.93
C PRO A 139 -6.75 7.42 11.56
N MET A 140 -5.98 6.67 10.78
CA MET A 140 -5.27 5.48 11.25
C MET A 140 -3.91 5.36 10.55
N ALA A 141 -2.91 4.81 11.25
CA ALA A 141 -1.59 4.55 10.69
C ALA A 141 -1.26 3.05 10.74
N LEU A 142 -0.73 2.53 9.63
CA LEU A 142 -0.08 1.23 9.56
C LEU A 142 1.42 1.45 9.41
N GLU A 143 2.19 0.98 10.39
CA GLU A 143 3.63 1.19 10.47
C GLU A 143 4.39 -0.12 10.34
N GLU A 144 5.71 -0.05 10.19
CA GLU A 144 6.56 -1.23 10.28
C GLU A 144 6.48 -1.89 11.67
N PRO A 145 6.55 -3.23 11.77
CA PRO A 145 6.77 -4.20 10.70
C PRO A 145 5.47 -4.69 10.02
N LEU A 146 4.30 -4.18 10.43
CA LEU A 146 3.01 -4.61 9.89
C LEU A 146 2.90 -4.28 8.40
N LEU A 147 3.21 -3.04 8.03
CA LEU A 147 3.18 -2.58 6.63
C LEU A 147 4.05 -3.46 5.72
N THR A 148 5.25 -3.80 6.17
CA THR A 148 6.19 -4.64 5.43
C THR A 148 5.69 -6.08 5.25
N ASN A 149 4.96 -6.64 6.22
CA ASN A 149 4.32 -7.94 6.02
C ASN A 149 3.19 -7.87 4.99
N LEU A 150 2.34 -6.84 5.08
CA LEU A 150 1.25 -6.62 4.12
C LEU A 150 1.79 -6.48 2.69
N GLY A 151 2.84 -5.66 2.51
CA GLY A 151 3.47 -5.45 1.20
C GLY A 151 4.20 -6.68 0.63
N ARG A 152 4.46 -7.71 1.45
CA ARG A 152 5.00 -9.00 1.01
C ARG A 152 3.91 -10.01 0.62
N GLY A 153 2.66 -9.56 0.44
CA GLY A 153 1.54 -10.44 0.11
C GLY A 153 1.13 -11.31 1.29
N ARG A 154 1.18 -10.78 2.51
CA ARG A 154 0.63 -11.44 3.70
C ARG A 154 -0.59 -10.67 4.18
N ARG A 155 -1.68 -11.37 4.45
CA ARG A 155 -2.91 -10.82 4.99
C ARG A 155 -3.02 -11.16 6.47
N LEU A 156 -3.32 -10.17 7.30
CA LEU A 156 -3.64 -10.43 8.70
C LEU A 156 -5.04 -11.08 8.76
N VAL A 157 -5.17 -12.14 9.56
CA VAL A 157 -6.44 -12.86 9.76
C VAL A 157 -6.71 -13.05 11.24
N ARG A 158 -7.99 -13.03 11.62
CA ARG A 158 -8.46 -13.42 12.96
C ARG A 158 -8.47 -14.94 13.04
N LEU A 159 -7.92 -15.47 14.12
CA LEU A 159 -7.96 -16.89 14.50
C LEU A 159 -8.85 -17.08 15.74
N GLU A 160 -9.17 -18.32 16.09
CA GLU A 160 -9.90 -18.63 17.33
C GLU A 160 -9.16 -18.05 18.56
N GLU A 161 -7.84 -18.19 18.58
CA GLU A 161 -6.95 -17.68 19.63
C GLU A 161 -6.02 -16.58 19.08
N GLY A 162 -6.58 -15.43 18.71
CA GLY A 162 -5.82 -14.22 18.36
C GLY A 162 -5.71 -13.97 16.86
N PHE A 163 -4.51 -13.72 16.36
CA PHE A 163 -4.27 -13.26 14.98
C PHE A 163 -3.12 -14.02 14.32
N GLY A 164 -3.17 -14.18 13.01
CA GLY A 164 -2.15 -14.83 12.21
C GLY A 164 -1.97 -14.21 10.84
N TRP A 165 -0.98 -14.70 10.09
CA TRP A 165 -0.71 -14.29 8.71
C TRP A 165 -1.13 -15.37 7.73
N LEU A 166 -1.92 -14.99 6.74
CA LEU A 166 -2.20 -15.81 5.56
C LEU A 166 -1.35 -15.30 4.39
N ALA A 167 -0.54 -16.15 3.77
CA ALA A 167 0.12 -15.81 2.53
C ALA A 167 -0.91 -15.73 1.40
N THR A 168 -0.97 -14.62 0.67
CA THR A 168 -1.91 -14.39 -0.43
C THR A 168 -1.28 -14.59 -1.80
N ARG A 169 0.03 -14.87 -1.84
CA ARG A 169 0.83 -15.16 -3.04
C ARG A 169 1.73 -16.33 -2.70
N ASP A 170 1.97 -17.23 -3.65
CA ASP A 170 3.02 -18.22 -3.50
C ASP A 170 4.34 -17.47 -3.33
N GLU A 171 4.99 -17.64 -2.17
CA GLU A 171 6.39 -17.27 -2.02
C GLU A 171 7.15 -18.21 -2.97
N GLY A 172 7.44 -17.73 -4.19
CA GLY A 172 8.06 -18.55 -5.22
C GLY A 172 9.25 -19.32 -4.65
N GLU A 173 9.32 -20.62 -4.92
CA GLU A 173 10.43 -21.47 -4.50
C GLU A 173 11.76 -20.75 -4.82
N PRO A 174 12.71 -20.66 -3.89
CA PRO A 174 14.03 -20.13 -4.20
C PRO A 174 14.59 -20.97 -5.34
N GLY A 175 14.77 -20.35 -6.52
CA GLY A 175 15.15 -21.04 -7.74
C GLY A 175 16.34 -21.95 -7.47
N GLU A 176 16.15 -23.25 -7.71
CA GLU A 176 17.23 -24.23 -7.80
C GLU A 176 18.16 -23.77 -8.93
N GLY A 177 19.22 -23.06 -8.56
CA GLY A 177 20.11 -22.43 -9.51
C GLY A 177 21.48 -22.19 -8.91
N GLU A 178 22.10 -23.24 -8.37
CA GLU A 178 23.54 -23.50 -8.39
C GLU A 178 23.89 -24.75 -7.53
N LEU A 179 23.44 -25.92 -7.96
CA LEU A 179 24.00 -27.18 -7.50
C LEU A 179 24.27 -28.09 -8.71
N GLY A 180 25.55 -28.22 -9.05
CA GLY A 180 26.06 -29.37 -9.80
C GLY A 180 26.30 -29.17 -11.29
N GLN A 181 27.41 -28.50 -11.64
CA GLN A 181 28.26 -29.00 -12.72
C GLN A 181 29.69 -29.17 -12.21
N ASP A 182 29.86 -30.17 -11.36
CA ASP A 182 31.11 -30.91 -11.29
C ASP A 182 30.80 -32.32 -11.81
N ARG A 183 31.25 -32.61 -13.05
CA ARG A 183 32.16 -33.73 -13.34
C ARG A 183 32.47 -33.89 -14.83
N SER A 184 33.75 -33.73 -15.11
CA SER A 184 34.64 -34.62 -15.86
C SER A 184 34.48 -34.81 -17.38
N GLY A 185 35.61 -34.57 -18.07
CA GLY A 185 36.12 -35.49 -19.09
C GLY A 185 36.80 -34.80 -20.27
N GLY A 186 38.09 -35.08 -20.52
CA GLY A 186 38.71 -34.73 -21.80
C GLY A 186 40.21 -34.49 -21.78
N GLU A 187 40.98 -35.51 -21.42
CA GLU A 187 42.40 -35.65 -21.74
C GLU A 187 42.63 -35.53 -23.26
N HIS A 188 43.51 -34.63 -23.72
CA HIS A 188 44.23 -34.82 -24.98
C HIS A 188 45.61 -34.15 -24.98
N ARG A 189 46.61 -35.01 -25.19
CA ARG A 189 47.97 -34.69 -25.62
C ARG A 189 47.95 -34.13 -27.04
N ASP A 190 48.81 -33.15 -27.31
CA ASP A 190 49.96 -33.28 -28.22
C ASP A 190 50.96 -32.14 -27.97
#